data_AF-A0A840HXB7-F1
#
_entry.id   AF-A0A840HXB7-F1
#
_cell.length_a   1.000
_cell.length_b   1.000
_cell.length_c   1.000
_cell.angle_alpha   90.00
_cell.angle_beta   90.00
_cell.angle_gamma   90.00
#
_symmetry.space_group_name_H-M   'P 1'
#
loop_
_entity.id
_entity.type
_entity.pdbx_description
1 polymer ?
#
loop_
_entity_poly.entity_id
_entity_poly.type
_entity_poly.pdbx_seq_one_letter_code
_entity_poly.pdbx_strand_id
1 'polypeptide(L)'
;MTATFGEMTMFGSPSKMTPQAEAAYLIKEIQDTRTAYDNATVDKWRAQHLSTIGLRLSALIRAARKAIDTGLASSRTTQDSDLCDNLEARAGQYLNTAARVSAMLEHEWPRDIQQEIDTQTDELIAAADVMLSELGAVVARYPAL
;
A
#
# COMPACT_ATOMS: atom_id res chain seq x y z
N MET A 1 -24.20 8.77 49.74
CA MET A 1 -23.16 8.04 48.99
C MET A 1 -23.54 8.13 47.53
N THR A 2 -22.87 9.00 46.78
CA THR A 2 -23.20 9.27 45.36
C THR A 2 -21.96 8.88 44.57
N ALA A 3 -22.03 7.77 43.84
CA ALA A 3 -20.95 7.35 42.96
C ALA A 3 -21.03 8.18 41.67
N THR A 4 -20.07 9.09 41.49
CA THR A 4 -19.82 9.75 40.22
C THR A 4 -19.24 8.72 39.26
N PHE A 5 -20.03 8.28 38.29
CA PHE A 5 -19.54 7.48 37.17
C PHE A 5 -18.62 8.37 36.34
N GLY A 6 -17.31 8.16 36.51
CA GLY A 6 -16.32 8.65 35.55
C GLY A 6 -16.52 7.90 34.24
N GLU A 7 -16.65 8.66 33.16
CA GLU A 7 -16.57 8.15 31.79
C GLU A 7 -15.26 7.37 31.61
N MET A 8 -15.38 6.03 31.57
CA MET A 8 -14.34 5.15 31.05
C MET A 8 -14.36 5.23 29.53
N THR A 9 -13.61 6.17 28.95
CA THR A 9 -13.22 6.09 27.53
C THR A 9 -12.10 5.06 27.38
N MET A 10 -12.45 3.78 27.53
CA MET A 10 -11.53 2.62 27.35
C MET A 10 -11.38 2.19 25.88
N PHE A 11 -11.64 3.09 24.93
CA PHE A 11 -11.30 2.90 23.52
C PHE A 11 -10.12 3.80 23.18
N GLY A 12 -8.97 3.17 22.90
CA GLY A 12 -7.71 3.85 22.62
C GLY A 12 -7.88 5.00 21.64
N SER A 13 -7.20 6.11 21.92
CA SER A 13 -7.21 7.30 21.06
C SER A 13 -7.08 6.89 19.59
N PRO A 14 -7.91 7.43 18.67
CA PRO A 14 -7.68 7.23 17.25
C PRO A 14 -6.24 7.67 16.97
N SER A 15 -5.48 6.81 16.29
CA SER A 15 -4.06 7.05 15.97
C SER A 15 -3.88 8.52 15.55
N LYS A 16 -3.02 9.26 16.26
CA LYS A 16 -2.81 10.72 16.11
C LYS A 16 -2.08 11.11 14.81
N MET A 17 -2.08 10.24 13.80
CA MET A 17 -1.36 10.47 12.56
C MET A 17 -2.26 11.20 11.57
N THR A 18 -1.77 12.33 11.06
CA THR A 18 -2.43 13.02 9.94
C THR A 18 -2.38 12.12 8.70
N PRO A 19 -3.31 12.27 7.73
CA PRO A 19 -3.27 11.50 6.47
C PRO A 19 -1.92 11.59 5.74
N GLN A 20 -1.25 12.74 5.83
CA GLN A 20 0.08 12.96 5.24
C GLN A 20 1.17 12.17 5.98
N ALA A 21 1.13 12.15 7.30
CA ALA A 21 2.05 11.34 8.09
C ALA A 21 1.80 9.85 7.86
N GLU A 22 0.54 9.41 7.77
CA GLU A 22 0.15 8.05 7.38
C GLU A 22 0.69 7.69 6.00
N ALA A 23 0.50 8.54 5.00
CA ALA A 23 1.02 8.32 3.67
C ALA A 23 2.55 8.25 3.64
N ALA A 24 3.26 9.16 4.32
CA ALA A 24 4.71 9.14 4.39
C ALA A 24 5.25 7.86 5.06
N TYR A 25 4.62 7.42 6.15
CA TYR A 25 4.93 6.14 6.79
C TYR A 25 4.72 4.96 5.83
N LEU A 26 3.58 4.91 5.14
CA LEU A 26 3.27 3.83 4.20
C LEU A 26 4.21 3.80 3.00
N ILE A 27 4.61 4.96 2.46
CA ILE A 27 5.61 5.04 1.38
C ILE A 27 6.92 4.39 1.84
N LYS A 28 7.39 4.76 3.04
CA LYS A 28 8.61 4.18 3.61
C LYS A 28 8.47 2.66 3.82
N GLU A 29 7.37 2.21 4.42
CA GLU A 29 7.11 0.78 4.64
C GLU A 29 7.12 -0.02 3.34
N ILE A 30 6.56 0.53 2.25
CA ILE A 30 6.57 -0.13 0.94
C ILE A 30 8.01 -0.20 0.41
N GLN A 31 8.79 0.88 0.50
CA GLN A 31 10.20 0.90 0.08
C GLN A 31 11.06 -0.09 0.89
N ASP A 32 10.86 -0.13 2.21
CA ASP A 32 11.56 -1.06 3.10
C ASP A 32 11.18 -2.51 2.77
N THR A 33 9.89 -2.79 2.53
CA THR A 33 9.40 -4.12 2.13
C THR A 33 9.93 -4.53 0.75
N ARG A 34 10.00 -3.58 -0.20
CA ARG A 34 10.57 -3.78 -1.53
C ARG A 34 12.06 -4.13 -1.47
N THR A 35 12.80 -3.42 -0.62
CA THR A 35 14.21 -3.71 -0.35
C THR A 35 14.39 -5.07 0.30
N ALA A 36 13.54 -5.43 1.26
CA ALA A 36 13.56 -6.75 1.89
C ALA A 36 13.24 -7.88 0.89
N TYR A 37 12.31 -7.64 -0.04
CA TYR A 37 12.02 -8.55 -1.14
C TYR A 37 13.25 -8.81 -2.02
N ASP A 38 14.00 -7.77 -2.43
CA ASP A 38 15.20 -7.94 -3.27
C ASP A 38 16.29 -8.77 -2.58
N ASN A 39 16.38 -8.64 -1.26
CA ASN A 39 17.34 -9.38 -0.44
C ASN A 39 16.86 -10.78 -0.03
N ALA A 40 15.58 -11.12 -0.28
CA ALA A 40 15.04 -12.42 0.07
C ALA A 40 15.59 -13.50 -0.87
N THR A 41 16.14 -14.56 -0.28
CA THR A 41 16.66 -15.74 -0.99
C THR A 41 15.71 -16.94 -0.95
N VAL A 42 14.62 -16.82 -0.19
CA VAL A 42 13.61 -17.87 0.02
C VAL A 42 12.30 -17.43 -0.64
N ASP A 43 11.77 -18.26 -1.54
CA ASP A 43 10.58 -17.94 -2.34
C ASP A 43 9.33 -17.73 -1.49
N LYS A 44 9.17 -18.52 -0.42
CA LYS A 44 8.10 -18.32 0.57
C LYS A 44 8.15 -16.93 1.21
N TRP A 45 9.34 -16.39 1.43
CA TRP A 45 9.48 -15.03 1.96
C TRP A 45 9.13 -14.01 0.88
N ARG A 46 9.59 -14.19 -0.36
CA ARG A 46 9.22 -13.32 -1.49
C ARG A 46 7.70 -13.22 -1.66
N ALA A 47 6.99 -14.35 -1.62
CA ALA A 47 5.53 -14.42 -1.68
C ALA A 47 4.84 -13.54 -0.62
N GLN A 48 5.29 -13.62 0.64
CA GLN A 48 4.74 -12.81 1.73
C GLN A 48 4.95 -11.31 1.52
N HIS A 49 6.10 -10.91 0.96
CA HIS A 49 6.41 -9.51 0.69
C HIS A 49 5.54 -8.94 -0.43
N LEU A 50 5.27 -9.70 -1.51
CA LEU A 50 4.35 -9.27 -2.58
C LEU A 50 2.95 -8.94 -2.03
N SER A 51 2.40 -9.85 -1.21
CA SER A 51 1.10 -9.62 -0.58
C SER A 51 1.11 -8.39 0.34
N THR A 52 2.19 -8.20 1.10
CA THR A 52 2.36 -7.06 2.01
C THR A 52 2.42 -5.73 1.24
N ILE A 53 3.21 -5.67 0.16
CA ILE A 53 3.32 -4.48 -0.72
C ILE A 53 1.93 -4.07 -1.23
N GLY A 54 1.15 -5.02 -1.75
CA GLY A 54 -0.20 -4.74 -2.26
C GLY A 54 -1.14 -4.16 -1.20
N LEU A 55 -1.16 -4.75 -0.01
CA LEU A 55 -2.00 -4.27 1.09
C LEU A 55 -1.61 -2.85 1.54
N ARG A 56 -0.30 -2.56 1.55
CA ARG A 56 0.23 -1.24 1.89
C ARG A 56 -0.07 -0.21 0.80
N LEU A 57 -0.01 -0.58 -0.47
CA LEU A 57 -0.45 0.28 -1.58
C LEU A 57 -1.93 0.64 -1.45
N SER A 58 -2.81 -0.32 -1.16
CA SER A 58 -4.23 -0.03 -0.91
C SER A 58 -4.45 0.89 0.29
N ALA A 59 -3.65 0.75 1.34
CA ALA A 59 -3.68 1.68 2.47
C ALA A 59 -3.20 3.08 2.07
N LEU A 60 -2.14 3.18 1.26
CA LEU A 60 -1.59 4.44 0.79
C LEU A 60 -2.59 5.18 -0.09
N ILE A 61 -3.33 4.48 -0.96
CA ILE A 61 -4.42 5.07 -1.76
C ILE A 61 -5.48 5.71 -0.85
N ARG A 62 -5.90 5.00 0.21
CA ARG A 62 -6.85 5.56 1.18
C ARG A 62 -6.29 6.78 1.91
N ALA A 63 -5.02 6.76 2.30
CA ALA A 63 -4.35 7.89 2.93
C ALA A 63 -4.23 9.09 1.97
N ALA A 64 -3.91 8.84 0.70
CA ALA A 64 -3.83 9.86 -0.34
C ALA A 64 -5.20 10.53 -0.58
N ARG A 65 -6.28 9.74 -0.69
CA ARG A 65 -7.66 10.29 -0.79
C ARG A 65 -8.00 11.18 0.40
N LYS A 66 -7.71 10.73 1.63
CA LYS A 66 -7.91 11.55 2.84
C LYS A 66 -7.07 12.84 2.81
N ALA A 67 -5.84 12.80 2.29
CA ALA A 67 -4.99 13.97 2.15
C ALA A 67 -5.57 14.97 1.14
N ILE A 68 -6.15 14.49 0.03
CA ILE A 68 -6.88 15.32 -0.95
C ILE A 68 -8.08 16.00 -0.27
N ASP A 69 -8.89 15.24 0.46
CA ASP A 69 -10.12 15.74 1.11
C ASP A 69 -9.83 16.79 2.19
N THR A 70 -8.74 16.60 2.94
CA THR A 70 -8.31 17.50 4.02
C THR A 70 -7.45 18.68 3.56
N GLY A 71 -6.96 18.63 2.32
CA GLY A 71 -6.19 19.71 1.71
C GLY A 71 -6.99 20.99 1.49
N LEU A 72 -6.28 22.12 1.33
CA LEU A 72 -6.87 23.41 0.98
C LEU A 72 -7.75 23.26 -0.26
N ALA A 73 -8.94 23.87 -0.24
CA ALA A 73 -9.89 23.78 -1.35
C ALA A 73 -9.30 24.24 -2.69
N SER A 74 -8.38 25.21 -2.66
CA SER A 74 -7.64 25.70 -3.84
C SER A 74 -6.66 24.70 -4.43
N SER A 75 -6.27 23.66 -3.69
CA SER A 75 -5.29 22.66 -4.09
C SER A 75 -5.93 21.37 -4.59
N ARG A 76 -7.24 21.18 -4.39
CA ARG A 76 -7.95 19.97 -4.82
C ARG A 76 -8.16 19.97 -6.32
N THR A 77 -7.77 18.89 -6.97
CA THR A 77 -8.02 18.68 -8.40
C THR A 77 -8.83 17.41 -8.61
N THR A 78 -9.80 17.45 -9.52
CA THR A 78 -10.55 16.24 -9.93
C THR A 78 -9.62 15.19 -10.50
N GLN A 79 -8.55 15.62 -11.17
CA GLN A 79 -7.52 14.74 -11.74
C GLN A 79 -6.82 13.85 -10.69
N ASP A 80 -6.55 14.36 -9.49
CA ASP A 80 -5.92 13.57 -8.43
C ASP A 80 -6.86 12.51 -7.84
N SER A 81 -8.15 12.84 -7.74
CA SER A 81 -9.19 11.88 -7.33
C SER A 81 -9.37 10.78 -8.37
N ASP A 82 -9.46 11.14 -9.65
CA ASP A 82 -9.57 10.18 -10.76
C ASP A 82 -8.32 9.29 -10.85
N LEU A 83 -7.14 9.85 -10.58
CA LEU A 83 -5.90 9.07 -10.49
C LEU A 83 -5.96 8.07 -9.33
N CYS A 84 -6.48 8.46 -8.16
CA CYS A 84 -6.67 7.54 -7.03
C CYS A 84 -7.65 6.41 -7.36
N ASP A 85 -8.74 6.68 -8.10
CA ASP A 85 -9.68 5.66 -8.56
C ASP A 85 -9.01 4.64 -9.50
N ASN A 86 -8.24 5.12 -10.48
CA ASN A 86 -7.48 4.26 -11.38
C ASN A 86 -6.42 3.43 -10.65
N LEU A 87 -5.73 4.04 -9.68
CA LEU A 87 -4.74 3.37 -8.84
C LEU A 87 -5.38 2.31 -7.94
N GLU A 88 -6.59 2.52 -7.46
CA GLU A 88 -7.33 1.52 -6.67
C GLU A 88 -7.67 0.29 -7.50
N ALA A 89 -8.14 0.48 -8.74
CA ALA A 89 -8.39 -0.62 -9.66
C ALA A 89 -7.11 -1.42 -9.95
N ARG A 90 -5.99 -0.74 -10.20
CA ARG A 90 -4.67 -1.35 -10.42
C ARG A 90 -4.15 -2.09 -9.19
N ALA A 91 -4.31 -1.52 -7.99
CA ALA A 91 -3.95 -2.18 -6.73
C ALA A 91 -4.79 -3.44 -6.49
N GLY A 92 -6.07 -3.43 -6.88
CA GLY A 92 -6.93 -4.61 -6.86
C GLY A 92 -6.45 -5.72 -7.80
N GLN A 93 -6.05 -5.37 -9.03
CA GLN A 93 -5.44 -6.31 -9.97
C GLN A 93 -4.13 -6.87 -9.44
N TYR A 94 -3.25 -6.01 -8.92
CA TYR A 94 -2.00 -6.39 -8.27
C TYR A 94 -2.24 -7.43 -7.17
N LEU A 95 -3.16 -7.17 -6.23
CA LEU A 95 -3.43 -8.08 -5.12
C LEU A 95 -3.92 -9.45 -5.59
N ASN A 96 -4.77 -9.48 -6.61
CA ASN A 96 -5.26 -10.73 -7.19
C ASN A 96 -4.13 -11.55 -7.82
N THR A 97 -3.25 -10.89 -8.59
CA THR A 97 -2.11 -11.54 -9.24
C THR A 97 -1.06 -11.96 -8.20
N ALA A 98 -0.75 -11.09 -7.22
CA ALA A 98 0.16 -11.39 -6.12
C ALA A 98 -0.30 -12.59 -5.30
N ALA A 99 -1.61 -12.74 -5.04
CA ALA A 99 -2.15 -13.91 -4.36
C ALA A 99 -1.94 -15.21 -5.16
N ARG A 100 -2.12 -15.17 -6.49
CA ARG A 100 -1.88 -16.32 -7.37
C ARG A 100 -0.41 -16.69 -7.43
N VAL A 101 0.46 -15.72 -7.68
CA VAL A 101 1.92 -15.91 -7.72
C VAL A 101 2.43 -16.42 -6.37
N SER A 102 1.94 -15.87 -5.26
CA SER A 102 2.31 -16.31 -3.91
C SER A 102 1.98 -17.78 -3.69
N ALA A 103 0.80 -18.24 -4.13
CA ALA A 103 0.43 -19.65 -4.04
C ALA A 103 1.30 -20.55 -4.92
N MET A 104 1.75 -20.05 -6.08
CA MET A 104 2.64 -20.81 -6.97
C MET A 104 4.05 -20.93 -6.38
N LEU A 105 4.58 -19.87 -5.74
CA LEU A 105 5.91 -19.86 -5.11
C LEU A 105 6.06 -20.85 -3.92
N GLU A 106 4.96 -21.44 -3.43
CA GLU A 106 5.00 -22.47 -2.39
C GLU A 106 5.31 -23.88 -2.92
N HIS A 107 5.43 -24.04 -4.24
CA HIS A 107 5.64 -25.31 -4.92
C HIS A 107 6.86 -25.28 -5.84
N GLU A 108 7.50 -26.43 -6.00
CA GLU A 108 8.52 -26.61 -7.04
C GLU A 108 7.84 -26.86 -8.39
N TRP A 109 8.20 -26.07 -9.39
CA TRP A 109 7.64 -26.18 -10.73
C TRP A 109 8.68 -26.60 -11.77
N PRO A 110 8.25 -27.23 -12.87
CA PRO A 110 9.03 -27.32 -14.09
C PRO A 110 9.59 -25.97 -14.54
N ARG A 111 10.74 -25.97 -15.21
CA ARG A 111 11.52 -24.75 -15.49
C ARG A 111 10.75 -23.70 -16.30
N ASP A 112 9.93 -24.14 -17.24
CA ASP A 112 9.07 -23.29 -18.07
C ASP A 112 8.01 -22.56 -17.24
N ILE A 113 7.35 -23.27 -16.31
CA ILE A 113 6.38 -22.66 -15.40
C ILE A 113 7.08 -21.73 -14.41
N GLN A 114 8.25 -22.12 -13.88
CA GLN A 114 9.03 -21.27 -12.99
C GLN A 114 9.42 -19.95 -13.67
N GLN A 115 9.82 -19.99 -14.93
CA GLN A 115 10.18 -18.78 -15.68
C GLN A 115 8.98 -17.83 -15.87
N GLU A 116 7.79 -18.37 -16.07
CA GLU A 116 6.55 -17.58 -16.13
C GLU A 116 6.22 -16.95 -14.77
N ILE A 117 6.36 -17.70 -13.67
CA ILE A 117 6.19 -17.17 -12.31
C ILE A 117 7.19 -16.03 -12.05
N ASP A 118 8.46 -16.22 -12.40
CA ASP A 118 9.50 -15.21 -12.25
C ASP A 118 9.13 -13.94 -13.03
N THR A 119 8.66 -14.08 -14.27
CA THR A 119 8.22 -12.96 -15.14
C THR A 119 7.04 -12.21 -14.53
N GLN A 120 5.98 -12.90 -14.10
CA GLN A 120 4.82 -12.27 -13.47
C GLN A 120 5.21 -11.58 -12.15
N THR A 121 6.20 -12.12 -11.44
CA THR A 121 6.71 -11.53 -10.22
C THR A 121 7.44 -10.21 -10.49
N ASP A 122 8.29 -10.18 -11.51
CA ASP A 122 8.98 -8.96 -11.94
C ASP A 122 7.98 -7.89 -12.42
N GLU A 123 6.95 -8.29 -13.16
CA GLU A 123 5.87 -7.40 -13.59
C GLU A 123 5.08 -6.82 -12.42
N LEU A 124 4.75 -7.64 -11.42
CA LEU A 124 4.11 -7.18 -10.18
C LEU A 124 4.96 -6.11 -9.51
N ILE A 125 6.23 -6.40 -9.31
CA ILE A 125 7.18 -5.49 -8.68
C ILE A 125 7.26 -4.17 -9.44
N ALA A 126 7.42 -4.20 -10.76
CA ALA A 126 7.45 -2.99 -11.58
C ALA A 126 6.13 -2.20 -11.47
N ALA A 127 4.99 -2.88 -11.46
CA ALA A 127 3.68 -2.25 -11.28
C ALA A 127 3.56 -1.58 -9.90
N ALA A 128 4.07 -2.21 -8.84
CA ALA A 128 4.10 -1.64 -7.49
C ALA A 128 4.95 -0.38 -7.43
N ASP A 129 6.14 -0.38 -8.04
CA ASP A 129 7.05 0.77 -8.05
C ASP A 129 6.43 1.97 -8.80
N VAL A 130 5.75 1.71 -9.92
CA VAL A 130 5.02 2.75 -10.66
C VAL A 130 3.86 3.31 -9.81
N MET A 131 3.04 2.45 -9.20
CA MET A 131 1.93 2.90 -8.34
C MET A 131 2.43 3.70 -7.15
N LEU A 132 3.52 3.27 -6.52
CA LEU A 132 4.14 3.97 -5.39
C LEU A 132 4.63 5.36 -5.81
N SER A 133 5.28 5.48 -6.96
CA SER A 133 5.75 6.76 -7.51
C SER A 133 4.58 7.71 -7.79
N GLU A 134 3.53 7.23 -8.44
CA GLU A 134 2.33 8.01 -8.74
C GLU A 134 1.62 8.47 -7.45
N LEU A 135 1.48 7.58 -6.45
CA LEU A 135 0.91 7.92 -5.14
C LEU A 135 1.76 8.90 -4.35
N GLY A 136 3.09 8.74 -4.38
CA GLY A 136 4.01 9.67 -3.76
C GLY A 136 3.88 11.08 -4.35
N ALA A 137 3.72 11.19 -5.67
CA ALA A 137 3.49 12.45 -6.34
C ALA A 137 2.14 13.09 -5.97
N VAL A 138 1.07 12.30 -5.83
CA VAL A 138 -0.23 12.79 -5.33
C VAL A 138 -0.06 13.35 -3.93
N VAL A 139 0.48 12.57 -2.99
CA VAL A 139 0.63 12.98 -1.58
C VAL A 139 1.49 14.24 -1.44
N ALA A 140 2.56 14.37 -2.24
CA ALA A 140 3.41 15.55 -2.23
C ALA A 140 2.70 16.86 -2.64
N ARG A 141 1.60 16.78 -3.40
CA ARG A 141 0.76 17.95 -3.75
C ARG A 141 -0.10 18.45 -2.57
N TYR A 142 -0.30 17.62 -1.55
CA TYR A 142 -1.14 17.92 -0.39
C TYR A 142 -0.32 17.86 0.92
N PRO A 143 0.65 18.78 1.11
CA PRO A 143 1.47 18.81 2.32
C PRO A 143 0.62 19.07 3.58
N ALA A 144 1.14 18.66 4.73
CA ALA A 144 0.48 18.93 6.02
C ALA A 144 0.35 20.44 6.25
N LEU A 145 -0.80 20.86 6.76
CA LEU A 145 -1.10 22.25 7.14
C LEU A 145 -0.36 22.68 8.41
#